data_AF-A0A0W8D0I7-F1
#
_entry.id   AF-A0A0W8D0I7-F1
#
_cell.length_a   1.000
_cell.length_b   1.000
_cell.length_c   1.000
_cell.angle_alpha   90.00
_cell.angle_beta   90.00
_cell.angle_gamma   90.00
#
_symmetry.space_group_name_H-M   'P 1'
#
loop_
_entity.id
_entity.type
_entity.pdbx_description
1 polymer ?
#
loop_
_entity_poly.entity_id
_entity_poly.type
_entity_poly.pdbx_seq_one_letter_code
_entity_poly.pdbx_strand_id
1 'polypeptide(L)'
;MSRKHHYVPKKEASDSFEELSAKLTADLRNHVRFMADYPVLSDDWIQMAEQIHRIGNITEMERQLPKKHDATLWECEEIALRCLRNLVEYNNYLKRMIERGPVKTETMATLEKFEHGMGLTLKNAWLHAEAVQTTDLPLLIEYIHDILIYCLERPDYLPNKKMDNCQEVTVIHFLLGLCRQLDSIDESRTEDFDSHDDYYVDSPEAESALLSFYDDYLEEATEDLDTRKRLRPLLDAVRQLNCSRK
;
A
#
# COMPACT_ATOMS: atom_id res chain seq x y z
N MET A 1 -16.72 -59.22 6.07
CA MET A 1 -17.69 -58.18 5.63
C MET A 1 -17.24 -56.85 6.20
N SER A 2 -16.78 -55.92 5.36
CA SER A 2 -16.23 -54.62 5.78
C SER A 2 -17.29 -53.53 5.60
N ARG A 3 -17.79 -52.93 6.69
CA ARG A 3 -18.70 -51.78 6.64
C ARG A 3 -17.88 -50.50 6.49
N LYS A 4 -17.87 -49.92 5.28
CA LYS A 4 -17.35 -48.58 5.00
C LYS A 4 -18.26 -47.53 5.65
N HIS A 5 -17.73 -46.77 6.60
CA HIS A 5 -18.32 -45.51 7.04
C HIS A 5 -18.24 -44.51 5.88
N HIS A 6 -19.40 -44.04 5.40
CA HIS A 6 -19.47 -42.86 4.54
C HIS A 6 -19.26 -41.62 5.41
N TYR A 7 -18.12 -40.95 5.22
CA TYR A 7 -17.90 -39.61 5.74
C TYR A 7 -18.66 -38.61 4.86
N VAL A 8 -19.65 -37.92 5.41
CA VAL A 8 -20.36 -36.82 4.75
C VAL A 8 -19.54 -35.53 5.02
N PRO A 9 -19.10 -34.77 4.01
CA PRO A 9 -18.37 -33.52 4.23
C PRO A 9 -19.30 -32.44 4.82
N LYS A 10 -18.78 -31.68 5.80
CA LYS A 10 -19.44 -30.51 6.43
C LYS A 10 -19.78 -29.44 5.38
N LYS A 11 -21.05 -29.38 4.94
CA LYS A 11 -21.58 -28.33 4.05
C LYS A 11 -21.91 -27.03 4.79
N GLU A 12 -22.45 -27.13 6.01
CA GLU A 12 -22.98 -25.98 6.78
C GLU A 12 -21.94 -24.91 7.13
N ALA A 13 -20.67 -25.28 7.31
CA ALA A 13 -19.61 -24.31 7.57
C ALA A 13 -19.19 -23.56 6.30
N SER A 14 -19.22 -24.20 5.13
CA SER A 14 -18.86 -23.57 3.85
C SER A 14 -19.84 -22.45 3.49
N ASP A 15 -21.13 -22.71 3.66
CA ASP A 15 -22.18 -21.76 3.29
C ASP A 15 -22.18 -20.54 4.22
N SER A 16 -21.87 -20.71 5.51
CA SER A 16 -21.76 -19.58 6.45
C SER A 16 -20.52 -18.70 6.21
N PHE A 17 -19.42 -19.25 5.68
CA PHE A 17 -18.23 -18.47 5.30
C PHE A 17 -18.46 -17.66 4.02
N GLU A 18 -19.15 -18.23 3.04
CA GLU A 18 -19.51 -17.52 1.80
C GLU A 18 -20.47 -16.36 2.09
N GLU A 19 -21.47 -16.55 2.96
CA GLU A 19 -22.36 -15.46 3.41
C GLU A 19 -21.59 -14.36 4.16
N LEU A 20 -20.62 -14.71 5.00
CA LEU A 20 -19.80 -13.75 5.72
C LEU A 20 -18.93 -12.94 4.76
N SER A 21 -18.23 -13.59 3.82
CA SER A 21 -17.39 -12.92 2.82
C SER A 21 -18.21 -11.99 1.92
N ALA A 22 -19.39 -12.43 1.45
CA ALA A 22 -20.28 -11.60 0.64
C ALA A 22 -20.79 -10.36 1.40
N LYS A 23 -21.11 -10.52 2.68
CA LYS A 23 -21.53 -9.40 3.53
C LYS A 23 -20.40 -8.40 3.78
N LEU A 24 -19.19 -8.88 4.06
CA LEU A 24 -18.01 -8.04 4.25
C LEU A 24 -17.68 -7.27 2.96
N THR A 25 -17.70 -7.92 1.81
CA THR A 25 -17.51 -7.28 0.50
C THR A 25 -18.56 -6.20 0.23
N ALA A 26 -19.83 -6.44 0.57
CA ALA A 26 -20.90 -5.46 0.41
C ALA A 26 -20.74 -4.25 1.36
N ASP A 27 -20.38 -4.48 2.63
CA ASP A 27 -20.11 -3.42 3.59
C ASP A 27 -18.90 -2.58 3.15
N LEU A 28 -17.82 -3.22 2.70
CA LEU A 28 -16.64 -2.56 2.14
C LEU A 28 -16.97 -1.69 0.92
N ARG A 29 -17.73 -2.19 -0.05
CA ARG A 29 -18.15 -1.39 -1.23
C ARG A 29 -18.96 -0.15 -0.84
N ASN A 30 -19.75 -0.22 0.22
CA ASN A 30 -20.46 0.96 0.74
C ASN A 30 -19.49 1.95 1.43
N HIS A 31 -18.53 1.46 2.20
CA HIS A 31 -17.54 2.30 2.89
C HIS A 31 -16.52 2.94 1.93
N VAL A 32 -16.24 2.32 0.80
CA VAL A 32 -15.39 2.89 -0.26
C VAL A 32 -15.88 4.24 -0.77
N ARG A 33 -17.21 4.44 -0.85
CA ARG A 33 -17.79 5.71 -1.30
C ARG A 33 -17.50 6.87 -0.34
N PHE A 34 -17.14 6.56 0.90
CA PHE A 34 -16.75 7.54 1.91
C PHE A 34 -15.26 7.87 1.88
N MET A 35 -14.46 7.22 1.03
CA MET A 35 -13.05 7.56 0.83
C MET A 35 -12.94 8.72 -0.16
N ALA A 36 -12.73 9.91 0.40
CA ALA A 36 -12.55 11.16 -0.32
C ALA A 36 -11.45 11.99 0.34
N ASP A 37 -10.99 13.01 -0.37
CA ASP A 37 -9.91 13.88 0.07
C ASP A 37 -10.46 14.91 1.07
N TYR A 38 -10.49 14.51 2.34
CA TYR A 38 -10.91 15.37 3.44
C TYR A 38 -9.70 15.97 4.15
N PRO A 39 -9.74 17.25 4.58
CA PRO A 39 -8.67 17.80 5.39
C PRO A 39 -8.45 16.99 6.67
N VAL A 40 -7.19 16.65 6.97
CA VAL A 40 -6.82 15.85 8.14
C VAL A 40 -7.37 16.46 9.44
N LEU A 41 -8.04 15.63 10.24
CA LEU A 41 -8.81 15.99 11.46
C LEU A 41 -10.07 16.84 11.26
N SER A 42 -10.55 17.06 10.04
CA SER A 42 -11.93 17.53 9.84
C SER A 42 -12.95 16.50 10.35
N ASP A 43 -14.18 16.94 10.64
CA ASP A 43 -15.24 16.04 11.13
C ASP A 43 -15.50 14.87 10.17
N ASP A 44 -15.42 15.11 8.86
CA ASP A 44 -15.56 14.08 7.83
C ASP A 44 -14.35 13.15 7.79
N TRP A 45 -13.12 13.69 7.94
CA TRP A 45 -11.91 12.88 8.01
C TRP A 45 -11.90 11.96 9.24
N ILE A 46 -12.37 12.45 10.40
CA ILE A 46 -12.48 11.66 11.63
C ILE A 46 -13.46 10.50 11.44
N GLN A 47 -14.59 10.76 10.78
CA GLN A 47 -15.55 9.70 10.43
C GLN A 47 -14.93 8.69 9.47
N MET A 48 -14.21 9.16 8.44
CA MET A 48 -13.48 8.31 7.51
C MET A 48 -12.42 7.46 8.23
N ALA A 49 -11.67 8.03 9.19
CA ALA A 49 -10.67 7.32 9.98
C ALA A 49 -11.27 6.13 10.76
N GLU A 50 -12.47 6.28 11.30
CA GLU A 50 -13.18 5.19 11.98
C GLU A 50 -13.64 4.11 10.98
N GLN A 51 -14.11 4.48 9.79
CA GLN A 51 -14.52 3.51 8.78
C GLN A 51 -13.32 2.76 8.19
N ILE A 52 -12.23 3.45 7.85
CA ILE A 52 -11.04 2.82 7.27
C ILE A 52 -10.36 1.89 8.26
N HIS A 53 -10.41 2.20 9.56
CA HIS A 53 -9.93 1.30 10.60
C HIS A 53 -10.68 -0.04 10.58
N ARG A 54 -12.01 0.01 10.44
CA ARG A 54 -12.84 -1.19 10.33
C ARG A 54 -12.56 -1.96 9.05
N ILE A 55 -12.48 -1.27 7.91
CA ILE A 55 -12.12 -1.84 6.61
C ILE A 55 -10.77 -2.57 6.70
N GLY A 56 -9.73 -1.93 7.23
CA GLY A 56 -8.41 -2.53 7.39
C GLY A 56 -8.47 -3.85 8.16
N ASN A 57 -9.16 -3.87 9.30
CA ASN A 57 -9.35 -5.09 10.09
C ASN A 57 -10.10 -6.18 9.32
N ILE A 58 -11.15 -5.81 8.57
CA ILE A 58 -11.92 -6.75 7.76
C ILE A 58 -11.04 -7.35 6.65
N THR A 59 -10.31 -6.54 5.90
CA THR A 59 -9.45 -7.03 4.80
C THR A 59 -8.37 -7.99 5.31
N GLU A 60 -7.85 -7.75 6.52
CA GLU A 60 -6.89 -8.64 7.17
C GLU A 60 -7.54 -9.98 7.58
N MET A 61 -8.79 -9.94 8.07
CA MET A 61 -9.56 -11.15 8.36
C MET A 61 -9.87 -11.94 7.08
N GLU A 62 -10.31 -11.29 6.00
CA GLU A 62 -10.60 -11.93 4.71
C GLU A 62 -9.37 -12.65 4.15
N ARG A 63 -8.18 -12.09 4.33
CA ARG A 63 -6.93 -12.73 3.92
C ARG A 63 -6.66 -14.07 4.63
N GLN A 64 -7.13 -14.23 5.86
CA GLN A 64 -6.94 -15.46 6.64
C GLN A 64 -7.97 -16.54 6.31
N LEU A 65 -9.01 -16.22 5.52
CA LEU A 65 -10.05 -17.16 5.12
C LEU A 65 -9.65 -17.93 3.84
N PRO A 66 -10.01 -19.22 3.71
CA PRO A 66 -9.75 -20.00 2.51
C PRO A 66 -10.57 -19.48 1.32
N LYS A 67 -9.88 -18.94 0.30
CA LYS A 67 -10.50 -18.35 -0.91
C LYS A 67 -10.96 -19.44 -1.89
N LYS A 68 -12.21 -19.35 -2.37
CA LYS A 68 -12.77 -20.19 -3.47
C LYS A 68 -13.06 -19.43 -4.77
N HIS A 69 -13.11 -18.09 -4.73
CA HIS A 69 -13.39 -17.25 -5.89
C HIS A 69 -12.42 -16.05 -5.93
N ASP A 70 -11.94 -15.73 -7.14
CA ASP A 70 -11.10 -14.57 -7.48
C ASP A 70 -11.87 -13.24 -7.50
N ALA A 71 -12.98 -13.12 -6.77
CA ALA A 71 -13.67 -11.85 -6.63
C ALA A 71 -12.83 -10.96 -5.69
N THR A 72 -11.97 -10.14 -6.29
CA THR A 72 -11.14 -9.18 -5.56
C THR A 72 -12.02 -7.99 -5.19
N LEU A 73 -11.92 -7.58 -3.92
CA LEU A 73 -12.58 -6.39 -3.40
C LEU A 73 -12.23 -5.09 -4.16
N TRP A 74 -11.13 -5.15 -4.92
CA TRP A 74 -10.40 -4.01 -5.48
C TRP A 74 -10.72 -3.73 -6.94
N GLU A 75 -11.80 -4.34 -7.47
CA GLU A 75 -12.37 -4.07 -8.82
C GLU A 75 -12.74 -2.58 -9.06
N CYS A 76 -12.62 -1.71 -8.06
CA CYS A 76 -12.72 -0.26 -8.25
C CYS A 76 -11.31 0.32 -8.41
N GLU A 77 -10.92 0.51 -9.67
CA GLU A 77 -9.61 0.97 -10.14
C GLU A 77 -9.05 2.21 -9.38
N GLU A 78 -9.88 3.08 -8.81
CA GLU A 78 -9.40 4.33 -8.18
C GLU A 78 -9.16 4.26 -6.66
N ILE A 79 -9.49 3.16 -5.97
CA ILE A 79 -9.45 3.13 -4.50
C ILE A 79 -8.02 3.23 -3.98
N ALA A 80 -7.12 2.39 -4.47
CA ALA A 80 -5.74 2.33 -3.98
C ALA A 80 -5.03 3.68 -4.15
N LEU A 81 -5.27 4.34 -5.30
CA LEU A 81 -4.75 5.68 -5.57
C LEU A 81 -5.28 6.73 -4.58
N ARG A 82 -6.59 6.77 -4.33
CA ARG A 82 -7.19 7.71 -3.36
C ARG A 82 -6.68 7.46 -1.95
N CYS A 83 -6.59 6.19 -1.55
CA CYS A 83 -6.03 5.78 -0.27
C CYS A 83 -4.58 6.24 -0.11
N LEU A 84 -3.75 6.09 -1.15
CA LEU A 84 -2.35 6.55 -1.15
C LEU A 84 -2.25 8.07 -0.96
N ARG A 85 -3.03 8.86 -1.70
CA ARG A 85 -3.05 10.33 -1.55
C ARG A 85 -3.41 10.76 -0.13
N ASN A 86 -4.45 10.15 0.45
CA ASN A 86 -4.84 10.44 1.83
C ASN A 86 -3.75 10.05 2.84
N LEU A 87 -2.99 8.98 2.57
CA LEU A 87 -1.89 8.54 3.41
C LEU A 87 -0.69 9.51 3.35
N VAL A 88 -0.42 10.09 2.17
CA VAL A 88 0.60 11.15 1.97
C VAL A 88 0.21 12.41 2.73
N GLU A 89 -1.04 12.87 2.60
CA GLU A 89 -1.52 14.05 3.35
C GLU A 89 -1.44 13.84 4.86
N TYR A 90 -1.83 12.66 5.34
CA TYR A 90 -1.68 12.28 6.74
C TYR A 90 -0.22 12.32 7.20
N ASN A 91 0.73 11.78 6.42
CA ASN A 91 2.16 11.76 6.79
C ASN A 91 2.70 13.19 6.91
N ASN A 92 2.39 14.04 5.94
CA ASN A 92 2.75 15.46 5.95
C ASN A 92 2.17 16.18 7.18
N TYR A 93 0.91 15.88 7.52
CA TYR A 93 0.29 16.43 8.72
C TYR A 93 0.97 15.94 10.01
N LEU A 94 1.23 14.63 10.11
CA LEU A 94 1.85 14.00 11.27
C LEU A 94 3.25 14.58 11.54
N LYS A 95 4.11 14.66 10.51
CA LYS A 95 5.46 15.25 10.61
C LYS A 95 5.41 16.68 11.16
N ARG A 96 4.59 17.55 10.56
CA ARG A 96 4.40 18.95 11.01
C ARG A 96 3.88 19.05 12.43
N MET A 97 3.00 18.12 12.82
CA MET A 97 2.40 18.12 14.15
C MET A 97 3.41 17.69 15.21
N ILE A 98 4.21 16.66 14.96
CA ILE A 98 5.27 16.19 15.85
C ILE A 98 6.31 17.30 16.10
N GLU A 99 6.67 18.05 15.05
CA GLU A 99 7.60 19.17 15.16
C GLU A 99 7.09 20.33 16.03
N ARG A 100 5.76 20.50 16.13
CA ARG A 100 5.14 21.55 16.95
C ARG A 100 5.06 21.19 18.43
N GLY A 101 5.39 19.95 18.81
CA GLY A 101 5.44 19.50 20.19
C GLY A 101 4.30 18.52 20.56
N PRO A 102 3.99 18.38 21.86
CA PRO A 102 3.15 17.30 22.35
C PRO A 102 1.70 17.40 21.86
N VAL A 103 1.17 16.28 21.40
CA VAL A 103 -0.16 16.14 20.83
C VAL A 103 -1.12 15.57 21.87
N LYS A 104 -2.38 16.02 21.86
CA LYS A 104 -3.42 15.46 22.71
C LYS A 104 -3.61 13.97 22.42
N THR A 105 -3.73 13.17 23.47
CA THR A 105 -3.90 11.71 23.38
C THR A 105 -5.10 11.31 22.52
N GLU A 106 -6.22 12.03 22.61
CA GLU A 106 -7.42 11.78 21.80
C GLU A 106 -7.15 11.99 20.30
N THR A 107 -6.39 13.03 19.95
CA THR A 107 -6.00 13.31 18.56
C THR A 107 -5.07 12.21 18.04
N MET A 108 -4.09 11.79 18.84
CA MET A 108 -3.20 10.69 18.48
C MET A 108 -3.98 9.39 18.26
N ALA A 109 -4.95 9.06 19.12
CA ALA A 109 -5.77 7.87 18.96
C ALA A 109 -6.54 7.86 17.62
N THR A 110 -7.06 9.01 17.18
CA THR A 110 -7.74 9.11 15.87
C THR A 110 -6.76 8.95 14.70
N LEU A 111 -5.57 9.56 14.81
CA LEU A 111 -4.52 9.42 13.81
C LEU A 111 -4.02 7.98 13.68
N GLU A 112 -3.84 7.29 14.80
CA GLU A 112 -3.46 5.87 14.84
C GLU A 112 -4.51 4.96 14.21
N LYS A 113 -5.81 5.23 14.42
CA LYS A 113 -6.90 4.48 13.78
C LYS A 113 -6.83 4.59 12.26
N PHE A 114 -6.65 5.80 11.75
CA PHE A 114 -6.50 6.05 10.32
C PHE A 114 -5.26 5.34 9.76
N GLU A 115 -4.09 5.56 10.36
CA GLU A 115 -2.82 4.95 9.96
C GLU A 115 -2.93 3.44 9.88
N HIS A 116 -3.44 2.82 10.94
CA HIS A 116 -3.61 1.38 11.04
C HIS A 116 -4.58 0.84 9.98
N GLY A 117 -5.74 1.49 9.82
CA GLY A 117 -6.76 1.08 8.88
C GLY A 117 -6.29 1.17 7.43
N MET A 118 -5.75 2.34 7.08
CA MET A 118 -5.27 2.63 5.73
C MET A 118 -4.07 1.76 5.37
N GLY A 119 -3.14 1.58 6.31
CA GLY A 119 -1.97 0.71 6.14
C GLY A 119 -2.35 -0.74 5.85
N LEU A 120 -3.29 -1.31 6.62
CA LEU A 120 -3.78 -2.68 6.37
C LEU A 120 -4.52 -2.81 5.04
N THR A 121 -5.35 -1.82 4.73
CA THR A 121 -6.17 -1.79 3.50
C THR A 121 -5.25 -1.81 2.27
N LEU A 122 -4.27 -0.90 2.20
CA LEU A 122 -3.33 -0.82 1.08
C LEU A 122 -2.38 -2.03 1.01
N LYS A 123 -1.90 -2.52 2.16
CA LYS A 123 -1.07 -3.73 2.25
C LYS A 123 -1.75 -4.93 1.63
N ASN A 124 -3.06 -5.07 1.83
CA ASN A 124 -3.84 -6.17 1.28
C ASN A 124 -4.29 -5.89 -0.16
N ALA A 125 -4.52 -4.63 -0.55
CA ALA A 125 -4.82 -4.24 -1.92
C ALA A 125 -3.67 -4.57 -2.88
N TRP A 126 -2.44 -4.18 -2.55
CA TRP A 126 -1.27 -4.37 -3.43
C TRP A 126 -0.74 -5.82 -3.50
N LEU A 127 -1.45 -6.78 -2.91
CA LEU A 127 -1.29 -8.21 -3.23
C LEU A 127 -2.01 -8.59 -4.54
N HIS A 128 -2.78 -7.69 -5.13
CA HIS A 128 -3.55 -7.90 -6.35
C HIS A 128 -3.01 -7.02 -7.47
N ALA A 129 -2.76 -7.63 -8.64
CA ALA A 129 -2.20 -6.95 -9.81
C ALA A 129 -3.02 -5.73 -10.23
N GLU A 130 -4.35 -5.86 -10.26
CA GLU A 130 -5.31 -4.81 -10.65
C GLU A 130 -5.12 -3.53 -9.82
N ALA A 131 -4.97 -3.66 -8.50
CA ALA A 131 -4.76 -2.51 -7.61
C ALA A 131 -3.39 -1.86 -7.84
N VAL A 132 -2.35 -2.65 -8.14
CA VAL A 132 -1.01 -2.13 -8.47
C VAL A 132 -1.02 -1.44 -9.85
N GLN A 133 -1.80 -1.96 -10.79
CA GLN A 133 -1.93 -1.42 -12.15
C GLN A 133 -2.52 0.00 -12.16
N THR A 134 -3.41 0.32 -11.24
CA THR A 134 -4.08 1.62 -11.16
C THR A 134 -3.44 2.56 -10.13
N THR A 135 -2.40 2.09 -9.43
CA THR A 135 -1.65 2.90 -8.48
C THR A 135 -0.65 3.80 -9.20
N ASP A 136 -0.57 5.03 -8.70
CA ASP A 136 0.49 5.97 -9.00
C ASP A 136 1.79 5.50 -8.32
N LEU A 137 2.62 4.78 -9.09
CA LEU A 137 3.83 4.15 -8.58
C LEU A 137 4.88 5.17 -8.13
N PRO A 138 5.15 6.28 -8.86
CA PRO A 138 6.04 7.32 -8.36
C PRO A 138 5.60 7.87 -7.01
N LEU A 139 4.33 8.24 -6.85
CA LEU A 139 3.83 8.75 -5.57
C LEU A 139 4.00 7.74 -4.42
N LEU A 140 3.85 6.44 -4.71
CA LEU A 140 4.07 5.38 -3.73
C LEU A 140 5.55 5.27 -3.35
N ILE A 141 6.45 5.30 -4.32
CA ILE A 141 7.90 5.24 -4.08
C ILE A 141 8.37 6.48 -3.32
N GLU A 142 7.90 7.67 -3.70
CA GLU A 142 8.17 8.93 -2.99
C GLU A 142 7.70 8.81 -1.55
N TYR A 143 6.45 8.39 -1.32
CA TYR A 143 5.89 8.19 0.02
C TYR A 143 6.71 7.20 0.88
N ILE A 144 7.15 6.08 0.29
CA ILE A 144 8.00 5.09 0.97
C ILE A 144 9.34 5.70 1.34
N HIS A 145 10.02 6.33 0.38
CA HIS A 145 11.28 7.04 0.59
C HIS A 145 11.14 8.07 1.71
N ASP A 146 10.07 8.87 1.68
CA ASP A 146 9.78 9.94 2.63
C ASP A 146 9.66 9.47 4.09
N ILE A 147 9.21 8.24 4.30
CA ILE A 147 9.10 7.64 5.62
C ILE A 147 10.45 7.08 6.07
N LEU A 148 11.14 6.36 5.17
CA LEU A 148 12.43 5.76 5.48
C LEU A 148 13.49 6.83 5.77
N ILE A 149 13.56 7.88 4.96
CA ILE A 149 14.50 8.99 5.16
C ILE A 149 14.22 9.73 6.47
N TYR A 150 12.95 9.96 6.81
CA TYR A 150 12.58 10.60 8.07
C TYR A 150 13.02 9.78 9.30
N CYS A 151 12.96 8.45 9.21
CA CYS A 151 13.46 7.56 10.25
C CYS A 151 14.99 7.60 10.38
N LEU A 152 15.71 7.69 9.26
CA LEU A 152 17.17 7.79 9.24
C LEU A 152 17.65 9.13 9.80
N GLU A 153 17.01 10.23 9.41
CA GLU A 153 17.35 11.58 9.87
C GLU A 153 16.99 11.83 11.34
N ARG A 154 16.07 11.04 11.90
CA ARG A 154 15.63 11.15 13.31
C ARG A 154 15.76 9.81 14.04
N PRO A 155 16.97 9.41 14.48
CA PRO A 155 17.19 8.14 15.15
C PRO A 155 16.35 7.92 16.43
N ASP A 156 15.99 9.00 17.13
CA ASP A 156 15.18 8.96 18.35
C ASP A 156 13.67 8.81 18.10
N TYR A 157 13.23 8.82 16.83
CA TYR A 157 11.83 8.74 16.44
C TYR A 157 11.23 7.34 16.69
N LEU A 158 11.92 6.29 16.22
CA LEU A 158 11.42 4.91 16.29
C LEU A 158 11.33 4.33 17.70
N PRO A 159 12.32 4.52 18.61
CA PRO A 159 12.32 3.86 19.93
C PRO A 159 11.08 4.15 20.80
N ASN A 160 10.41 5.28 20.59
CA ASN A 160 9.25 5.70 21.36
C ASN A 160 7.92 5.52 20.61
N LYS A 161 7.96 5.04 19.36
CA LYS A 161 6.76 4.88 18.52
C LYS A 161 6.22 3.46 18.64
N LYS A 162 4.88 3.34 18.65
CA LYS A 162 4.20 2.06 18.57
C LYS A 162 4.35 1.49 17.16
N MET A 163 4.93 0.29 17.04
CA MET A 163 5.29 -0.32 15.76
C MET A 163 4.15 -1.14 15.10
N ASP A 164 3.04 -1.37 15.79
CA ASP A 164 1.97 -2.23 15.29
C ASP A 164 1.22 -1.59 14.11
N ASN A 165 1.51 -2.06 12.89
CA ASN A 165 0.92 -1.58 11.63
C ASN A 165 1.04 -0.05 11.43
N CYS A 166 2.11 0.55 11.96
CA CYS A 166 2.45 1.95 11.66
C CYS A 166 3.03 2.09 10.25
N GLN A 167 3.11 3.33 9.75
CA GLN A 167 3.61 3.65 8.42
C GLN A 167 5.00 3.05 8.14
N GLU A 168 5.91 3.09 9.11
CA GLU A 168 7.29 2.59 8.98
C GLU A 168 7.34 1.07 8.78
N VAL A 169 6.35 0.35 9.29
CA VAL A 169 6.23 -1.11 9.10
C VAL A 169 5.43 -1.42 7.84
N THR A 170 4.40 -0.65 7.53
CA THR A 170 3.53 -0.92 6.37
C THR A 170 4.22 -0.61 5.05
N VAL A 171 5.10 0.40 4.96
CA VAL A 171 5.89 0.68 3.74
C VAL A 171 6.75 -0.50 3.29
N ILE A 172 7.28 -1.29 4.22
CA ILE A 172 8.02 -2.53 3.89
C ILE A 172 7.12 -3.56 3.23
N HIS A 173 5.87 -3.64 3.68
CA HIS A 173 4.88 -4.53 3.06
C HIS A 173 4.42 -4.02 1.70
N PHE A 174 4.40 -2.69 1.49
CA PHE A 174 4.07 -2.09 0.21
C PHE A 174 5.13 -2.42 -0.84
N LEU A 175 6.41 -2.25 -0.49
CA LEU A 175 7.54 -2.69 -1.32
C LEU A 175 7.43 -4.18 -1.68
N LEU A 176 7.16 -5.04 -0.69
CA LEU A 176 6.96 -6.48 -0.93
C LEU A 176 5.78 -6.77 -1.88
N GLY A 177 4.67 -6.03 -1.74
CA GLY A 177 3.50 -6.14 -2.61
C GLY A 177 3.86 -5.79 -4.06
N LEU A 178 4.52 -4.65 -4.26
CA LEU A 178 5.02 -4.23 -5.57
C LEU A 178 5.93 -5.29 -6.19
N CYS A 179 6.95 -5.75 -5.46
CA CYS A 179 7.89 -6.76 -5.96
C CYS A 179 7.20 -8.06 -6.38
N ARG A 180 6.10 -8.45 -5.72
CA ARG A 180 5.32 -9.64 -6.07
C ARG A 180 4.44 -9.47 -7.30
N GLN A 181 4.03 -8.24 -7.59
CA GLN A 181 3.20 -7.93 -8.75
C GLN A 181 4.01 -7.42 -9.94
N LEU A 182 5.34 -7.25 -9.82
CA LEU A 182 6.20 -6.85 -10.95
C LEU A 182 6.00 -7.75 -12.19
N ASP A 183 5.74 -9.03 -11.98
CA ASP A 183 5.51 -10.01 -13.05
C ASP A 183 4.10 -9.94 -13.67
N SER A 184 3.17 -9.28 -13.01
CA SER A 184 1.76 -9.11 -13.42
C SER A 184 1.43 -7.68 -13.87
N ILE A 185 2.38 -6.75 -13.78
CA ILE A 185 2.31 -5.44 -14.43
C ILE A 185 2.48 -5.68 -15.94
N ASP A 186 1.48 -5.28 -16.71
CA ASP A 186 1.41 -5.50 -18.15
C ASP A 186 2.58 -4.83 -18.89
N GLU A 187 3.11 -5.47 -19.94
CA GLU A 187 4.21 -4.96 -20.78
C GLU A 187 3.84 -3.57 -21.34
N SER A 188 2.55 -3.30 -21.55
CA SER A 188 2.03 -2.00 -22.00
C SER A 188 2.35 -0.82 -21.07
N ARG A 189 2.45 -1.01 -19.74
CA ARG A 189 2.88 0.05 -18.80
C ARG A 189 4.38 0.24 -18.77
N THR A 190 5.11 -0.84 -19.04
CA THR A 190 6.55 -0.82 -19.25
C THR A 190 6.86 0.05 -20.46
N GLU A 191 6.08 -0.11 -21.54
CA GLU A 191 6.11 0.73 -22.75
C GLU A 191 5.62 2.17 -22.50
N ASP A 192 4.59 2.38 -21.67
CA ASP A 192 4.10 3.72 -21.31
C ASP A 192 5.11 4.52 -20.49
N PHE A 193 5.76 3.88 -19.51
CA PHE A 193 6.89 4.48 -18.78
C PHE A 193 8.07 4.76 -19.72
N ASP A 194 8.42 3.83 -20.61
CA ASP A 194 9.49 4.05 -21.62
C ASP A 194 9.18 5.21 -22.59
N SER A 195 7.90 5.56 -22.77
CA SER A 195 7.47 6.60 -23.71
C SER A 195 7.07 7.93 -23.05
N HIS A 196 6.88 7.95 -21.73
CA HIS A 196 6.47 9.12 -20.94
C HIS A 196 7.18 9.19 -19.59
N ASP A 197 8.47 8.84 -19.52
CA ASP A 197 9.30 8.87 -18.31
C ASP A 197 9.28 10.24 -17.62
N ASP A 198 9.27 11.33 -18.41
CA ASP A 198 9.12 12.72 -17.96
C ASP A 198 7.88 12.98 -17.07
N TYR A 199 6.82 12.19 -17.21
CA TYR A 199 5.60 12.31 -16.39
C TYR A 199 5.73 11.62 -15.03
N TYR A 200 6.58 10.60 -14.94
CA TYR A 200 6.78 9.78 -13.74
C TYR A 200 7.98 10.25 -12.91
N VAL A 201 8.91 10.97 -13.53
CA VAL A 201 10.08 11.59 -12.89
C VAL A 201 10.08 13.08 -13.21
N ASP A 202 9.09 13.80 -12.66
CA ASP A 202 8.79 15.20 -13.02
C ASP A 202 9.44 16.23 -12.08
N SER A 203 10.13 15.78 -11.03
CA SER A 203 10.68 16.63 -9.99
C SER A 203 12.09 16.20 -9.55
N PRO A 204 12.96 17.14 -9.16
CA PRO A 204 14.28 16.85 -8.61
C PRO A 204 14.25 15.94 -7.38
N GLU A 205 13.18 16.02 -6.60
CA GLU A 205 12.92 15.17 -5.45
C GLU A 205 12.63 13.72 -5.86
N ALA A 206 11.76 13.52 -6.87
CA ALA A 206 11.50 12.20 -7.44
C ALA A 206 12.76 11.58 -8.06
N GLU A 207 13.55 12.38 -8.79
CA GLU A 207 14.86 11.96 -9.33
C GLU A 207 15.80 11.49 -8.20
N SER A 208 15.91 12.27 -7.13
CA SER A 208 16.80 11.94 -6.02
C SER A 208 16.34 10.69 -5.27
N ALA A 209 15.04 10.52 -5.07
CA ALA A 209 14.46 9.34 -4.44
C ALA A 209 14.66 8.08 -5.28
N LEU A 210 14.49 8.17 -6.60
CA LEU A 210 14.75 7.07 -7.55
C LEU A 210 16.23 6.65 -7.55
N LEU A 211 17.14 7.61 -7.51
CA LEU A 211 18.58 7.35 -7.44
C LEU A 211 18.97 6.66 -6.13
N SER A 212 18.49 7.17 -4.98
CA SER A 212 18.72 6.52 -3.67
C SER A 212 18.10 5.13 -3.64
N PHE A 213 16.88 4.96 -4.14
CA PHE A 213 16.23 3.65 -4.20
C PHE A 213 17.02 2.64 -5.04
N TYR A 214 17.59 3.09 -6.16
CA TYR A 214 18.45 2.24 -6.97
C TYR A 214 19.71 1.80 -6.22
N ASP A 215 20.46 2.76 -5.68
CA ASP A 215 21.73 2.52 -4.99
C ASP A 215 21.53 1.65 -3.73
N ASP A 216 20.46 1.91 -2.97
CA ASP A 216 20.23 1.27 -1.67
C ASP A 216 19.54 -0.11 -1.77
N TYR A 217 18.76 -0.36 -2.82
CA TYR A 217 17.88 -1.54 -2.87
C TYR A 217 17.86 -2.30 -4.21
N LEU A 218 18.01 -1.62 -5.35
CA LEU A 218 17.92 -2.30 -6.66
C LEU A 218 19.27 -2.79 -7.18
N GLU A 219 20.39 -2.21 -6.73
CA GLU A 219 21.72 -2.64 -7.17
C GLU A 219 21.93 -4.14 -6.93
N GLU A 220 21.63 -4.63 -5.72
CA GLU A 220 21.73 -6.04 -5.33
C GLU A 220 20.59 -6.89 -5.95
N ALA A 221 19.37 -6.36 -6.02
CA ALA A 221 18.22 -7.08 -6.60
C ALA A 221 18.35 -7.33 -8.11
N THR A 222 19.14 -6.51 -8.82
CA THR A 222 19.38 -6.66 -10.27
C THR A 222 20.53 -7.60 -10.61
N GLU A 223 21.14 -8.29 -9.63
CA GLU A 223 22.08 -9.38 -9.91
C GLU A 223 21.41 -10.53 -10.67
N ASP A 224 20.11 -10.74 -10.44
CA ASP A 224 19.29 -11.69 -11.21
C ASP A 224 18.99 -11.17 -12.62
N LEU A 225 19.24 -12.02 -13.62
CA LEU A 225 19.20 -11.63 -15.04
C LEU A 225 17.77 -11.35 -15.54
N ASP A 226 16.77 -12.08 -15.03
CA ASP A 226 15.38 -11.89 -15.42
C ASP A 226 14.80 -10.64 -14.75
N THR A 227 15.13 -10.40 -13.48
CA THR A 227 14.79 -9.17 -12.76
C THR A 227 15.41 -7.94 -13.43
N ARG A 228 16.68 -8.00 -13.85
CA ARG A 228 17.36 -6.91 -14.56
C ARG A 228 16.76 -6.61 -15.94
N LYS A 229 16.27 -7.61 -16.66
CA LYS A 229 15.58 -7.40 -17.95
C LYS A 229 14.23 -6.70 -17.78
N ARG A 230 13.53 -6.99 -16.69
CA ARG A 230 12.20 -6.43 -16.40
C ARG A 230 12.27 -5.01 -15.87
N LEU A 231 13.23 -4.73 -15.00
CA LEU A 231 13.48 -3.37 -14.49
C LEU A 231 14.18 -2.47 -15.51
N ARG A 232 14.42 -2.94 -16.74
CA ARG A 232 15.24 -2.25 -17.74
C ARG A 232 14.82 -0.80 -18.01
N PRO A 233 13.54 -0.45 -18.17
CA PRO A 233 13.08 0.93 -18.33
C PRO A 233 13.50 1.83 -17.17
N LEU A 234 13.24 1.38 -15.94
CA LEU A 234 13.57 2.10 -14.72
C LEU A 234 15.09 2.26 -14.56
N LEU A 235 15.86 1.21 -14.89
CA LEU A 235 17.32 1.24 -14.87
C LEU A 235 17.90 2.18 -15.93
N ASP A 236 17.27 2.26 -17.09
CA ASP A 236 17.67 3.15 -18.16
C ASP A 236 17.30 4.61 -17.81
N ALA A 237 16.18 4.88 -17.14
CA ALA A 237 15.84 6.19 -16.56
C ALA A 237 16.85 6.61 -15.47
N VAL A 238 17.16 5.74 -14.51
CA VAL A 238 18.19 5.97 -13.48
C VAL A 238 19.56 6.26 -14.11
N ARG A 239 19.93 5.57 -15.19
CA ARG A 239 21.18 5.84 -15.92
C ARG A 239 21.18 7.20 -16.59
N GLN A 240 20.06 7.63 -17.17
CA GLN A 240 19.95 8.94 -17.78
C GLN A 240 20.10 10.05 -16.72
N LEU A 241 19.43 9.92 -15.58
CA LEU A 241 19.58 10.83 -14.43
C LEU A 241 21.03 10.91 -13.92
N ASN A 242 21.70 9.76 -13.80
CA ASN A 242 23.10 9.70 -13.40
C ASN A 242 24.06 10.32 -14.43
N CYS A 243 23.72 10.29 -15.73
CA CYS A 243 24.49 10.96 -16.77
C CYS A 243 24.28 12.48 -16.75
N SER A 244 23.07 12.95 -16.41
CA SER A 244 22.73 14.38 -16.27
C SER A 244 23.39 15.05 -15.05
N ARG A 245 23.83 14.27 -14.05
CA ARG A 245 24.56 14.73 -12.86
C ARG A 245 26.06 15.00 -13.08
N LYS A 246 26.64 14.62 -14.23
CA LYS A 246 28.06 14.83 -14.58
C LYS A 246 28.27 16.04 -15.48
#